data_AF-A0A924WGU4-F1
#
_entry.id   AF-A0A924WGU4-F1
#
_cell.length_a   1.000
_cell.length_b   1.000
_cell.length_c   1.000
_cell.angle_alpha   90.00
_cell.angle_beta   90.00
_cell.angle_gamma   90.00
#
_symmetry.space_group_name_H-M   'P 1'
#
loop_
_entity.id
_entity.type
_entity.pdbx_description
1 polymer ?
#
loop_
_entity_poly.entity_id
_entity_poly.type
_entity_poly.pdbx_seq_one_letter_code
_entity_poly.pdbx_strand_id
1 'polypeptide(L)' 'MSLSFLALPVIPKLKMTDLGLFDVYRFDFVEVEKA' A
#
# COMPACT_ATOMS: atom_id res chain seq x y z
N MET A 1 -18.00 -10.64 20.93
CA MET A 1 -18.03 -9.24 20.43
C MET A 1 -16.88 -9.11 19.46
N SER A 2 -17.15 -9.07 18.15
CA SER A 2 -16.11 -8.97 17.12
C SER A 2 -15.52 -7.57 17.14
N LEU A 3 -14.22 -7.46 17.40
CA LEU A 3 -13.49 -6.20 17.26
C LEU A 3 -13.39 -5.91 15.75
N SER A 4 -14.36 -5.17 15.22
CA SER A 4 -14.38 -4.80 13.81
C SER A 4 -13.14 -3.96 13.50
N PHE A 5 -12.35 -4.40 12.52
CA PHE A 5 -11.11 -3.79 12.02
C PHE A 5 -11.24 -2.36 11.47
N LEU A 6 -12.38 -1.69 11.67
CA LEU A 6 -12.69 -0.37 11.15
C LEU A 6 -11.87 0.77 11.79
N ALA A 7 -11.16 0.50 12.89
CA ALA A 7 -10.37 1.50 13.62
C ALA A 7 -8.85 1.30 13.50
N LEU A 8 -8.39 0.21 12.88
CA LEU A 8 -6.98 0.05 12.59
C LEU A 8 -6.73 0.67 11.21
N PRO A 9 -5.73 1.56 11.06
CA PRO A 9 -5.26 1.93 9.75
C PRO A 9 -4.66 0.68 9.11
N VAL A 10 -5.48 -0.09 8.38
CA VAL A 10 -5.03 -1.18 7.51
C VAL A 10 -4.38 -0.51 6.30
N ILE A 11 -3.27 0.18 6.56
CA ILE A 11 -2.48 0.80 5.51
C ILE A 11 -1.78 -0.36 4.79
N PRO A 12 -2.12 -0.61 3.52
CA PRO A 12 -1.51 -1.70 2.78
C PRO A 12 -0.03 -1.39 2.58
N LYS A 13 0.82 -2.41 2.75
CA LYS A 13 2.28 -2.28 2.59
C LYS A 13 2.65 -1.78 1.19
N LEU A 14 1.91 -2.25 0.19
CA LEU A 14 1.98 -1.84 -1.20
C LEU A 14 0.60 -1.38 -1.65
N LYS A 15 0.54 -0.22 -2.28
CA LYS A 15 -0.69 0.38 -2.80
C LYS A 15 -0.61 0.49 -4.31
N MET A 16 -1.56 -0.10 -5.02
CA MET A 16 -1.69 0.14 -6.47
C MET A 16 -2.36 1.50 -6.68
N THR A 17 -1.77 2.33 -7.53
CA THR A 17 -2.26 3.65 -7.92
C THR A 17 -2.23 3.77 -9.44
N ASP A 18 -2.89 4.80 -9.98
CA ASP A 18 -2.87 5.07 -11.43
C ASP A 18 -1.46 5.43 -11.96
N LEU A 19 -0.55 5.83 -11.07
CA LEU A 19 0.84 6.15 -11.37
C LEU A 19 1.78 4.94 -11.20
N GLY A 20 1.26 3.80 -10.76
CA GLY A 20 2.03 2.59 -10.52
C GLY A 20 1.91 2.06 -9.08
N LEU A 21 2.81 1.13 -8.74
CA LEU A 21 2.86 0.50 -7.43
C LEU A 21 3.62 1.40 -6.44
N PHE A 22 2.98 1.79 -5.35
CA PHE A 22 3.54 2.68 -4.33
C PHE A 22 3.82 1.92 -3.03
N ASP A 23 5.04 2.01 -2.51
CA ASP A 23 5.44 1.39 -1.24
C ASP A 23 5.25 2.38 -0.08
N VAL A 24 4.37 2.04 0.84
CA VAL A 24 3.98 2.94 1.94
C VAL A 24 5.03 3.01 3.05
N TYR A 25 5.92 2.01 3.16
CA TYR A 25 7.03 2.06 4.11
C TYR A 25 8.19 2.90 3.59
N ARG A 26 8.47 2.82 2.28
CA ARG A 26 9.53 3.61 1.63
C ARG A 26 9.08 5.01 1.24
N PHE A 27 7.77 5.23 1.20
CA PHE A 27 7.13 6.46 0.75
C PHE A 27 7.58 6.86 -0.68
N ASP A 28 7.73 5.85 -1.54
CA ASP A 28 8.21 6.01 -2.91
C ASP A 28 7.55 4.97 -3.84
N PHE A 29 7.62 5.20 -5.15
CA PHE A 29 7.17 4.25 -6.14
C PHE A 29 8.14 3.08 -6.26
N VAL A 30 7.59 1.88 -6.47
CA VAL A 30 8.38 0.70 -6.76
C VAL A 30 8.83 0.78 -8.22
N GLU A 31 10.14 0.88 -8.44
CA GLU A 31 10.73 0.73 -9.76
C GLU A 31 10.50 -0.72 -10.24
N VAL A 32 9.50 -0.88 -11.10
CA VAL A 32 9.28 -2.14 -11.82
C VAL A 32 10.04 -2.03 -13.13
N GLU A 33 11.15 -2.77 -13.25
CA GLU A 33 11.98 -2.78 -14.46
C GLU A 33 11.12 -3.08 -15.70
N LYS A 34 11.30 -2.27 -16.75
CA LYS A 34 10.78 -2.57 -18.08
C LYS A 34 11.71 -3.59 -18.72
N ALA A 35 11.18 -4.79 -18.99
CA ALA A 35 11.77 -5.74 -19.93
C ALA A 35 11.82 -5.16 -21.36
#